data_AF-A0A1E5A6H9-F1
#
_entry.id   AF-A0A1E5A6H9-F1
#
_cell.length_a   1.000
_cell.length_b   1.000
_cell.length_c   1.000
_cell.angle_alpha   90.00
_cell.angle_beta   90.00
_cell.angle_gamma   90.00
#
_symmetry.space_group_name_H-M   'P 1'
#
loop_
_entity.id
_entity.type
_entity.pdbx_description
1 polymer ?
#
loop_
_entity_poly.entity_id
_entity_poly.type
_entity_poly.pdbx_seq_one_letter_code
_entity_poly.pdbx_strand_id
1 'polypeptide(L)'
;MKQSDPLELVSAGTLVRPGPIGRLFRFVLGVLCLYVFAEVFYYWEWTTPQPFSTLDNRFLVLLAPLWVFNYVVNIGFTKSWGQRPLIFSAVGLVAIGCIAFFVSGSFDSSILGVSLNIWIAYFYGHLGLSFVLAAILATPGCEMRSIPELIGKVSGHASAEHHCPAGFITQLDEWEQRRFAK
;
A
#
# COMPACT_ATOMS: atom_id res chain seq x y z
N MET A 1 5.52 17.83 -12.75
CA MET A 1 6.22 16.54 -12.97
C MET A 1 5.30 15.63 -13.78
N LYS A 2 5.70 15.23 -14.99
CA LYS A 2 4.95 14.24 -15.78
C LYS A 2 4.98 12.94 -15.00
N GLN A 3 3.82 12.44 -14.58
CA GLN A 3 3.72 11.13 -13.94
C GLN A 3 4.06 10.09 -15.01
N SER A 4 5.33 9.68 -15.07
CA SER A 4 5.74 8.48 -15.79
C SER A 4 4.95 7.30 -15.26
N ASP A 5 4.69 6.33 -16.13
CA ASP A 5 3.89 5.14 -15.89
C ASP A 5 4.07 4.60 -14.45
N PRO A 6 3.01 4.33 -13.65
CA PRO A 6 3.15 3.86 -12.27
C PRO A 6 3.83 2.50 -12.11
N LEU A 7 4.26 1.89 -13.22
CA LEU A 7 5.00 0.64 -13.26
C LEU A 7 6.08 0.69 -14.35
N GLU A 8 7.29 1.10 -13.96
CA GLU A 8 8.49 1.02 -14.80
C GLU A 8 9.42 -0.06 -14.22
N LEU A 9 9.41 -1.25 -14.81
CA LEU A 9 10.17 -2.38 -14.31
C LEU A 9 11.60 -2.38 -14.86
N VAL A 10 12.57 -2.66 -13.99
CA VAL A 10 13.97 -2.86 -14.33
C VAL A 10 14.39 -4.30 -14.11
N SER A 11 15.48 -4.73 -14.74
CA SER A 11 15.96 -6.11 -14.60
C SER A 11 16.42 -6.42 -13.18
N ALA A 12 16.24 -7.67 -12.75
CA ALA A 12 16.69 -8.13 -11.44
C ALA A 12 18.19 -7.90 -11.23
N GLY A 13 18.57 -7.49 -10.01
CA GLY A 13 19.95 -7.21 -9.63
C GLY A 13 20.48 -5.85 -10.06
N THR A 14 19.62 -4.96 -10.58
CA THR A 14 20.04 -3.59 -10.94
C THR A 14 19.95 -2.64 -9.76
N LEU A 15 18.98 -2.86 -8.87
CA LEU A 15 18.77 -2.02 -7.72
C LEU A 15 19.54 -2.51 -6.49
N VAL A 16 19.95 -1.54 -5.70
CA VAL A 16 20.69 -1.75 -4.47
C VAL A 16 19.78 -2.45 -3.44
N ARG A 17 20.29 -3.53 -2.85
CA ARG A 17 19.59 -4.23 -1.77
C ARG A 17 19.76 -3.50 -0.44
N PRO A 18 18.68 -3.43 0.37
CA PRO A 18 18.73 -2.81 1.67
C PRO A 18 19.66 -3.57 2.62
N GLY A 19 20.47 -2.83 3.37
CA GLY A 19 21.23 -3.38 4.48
C GLY A 19 20.36 -3.48 5.75
N PRO A 20 20.97 -3.81 6.91
CA PRO A 20 20.25 -3.93 8.18
C PRO A 20 19.38 -2.73 8.55
N ILE A 21 19.82 -1.50 8.31
CA ILE A 21 19.09 -0.27 8.63
C ILE A 21 17.89 -0.11 7.68
N GLY A 22 18.11 -0.26 6.37
CA GLY A 22 17.03 -0.20 5.38
C GLY A 22 15.96 -1.28 5.62
N ARG A 23 16.36 -2.47 6.10
CA ARG A 23 15.45 -3.56 6.48
C ARG A 23 14.69 -3.23 7.77
N LEU A 24 15.35 -2.73 8.80
CA LEU A 24 14.69 -2.33 10.05
C LEU A 24 13.65 -1.23 9.80
N PHE A 25 14.00 -0.23 8.99
CA PHE A 25 13.08 0.85 8.64
C PHE A 25 11.81 0.33 7.95
N ARG A 26 11.96 -0.55 6.95
CA ARG A 26 10.82 -1.22 6.29
C ARG A 26 10.01 -2.07 7.25
N PHE A 27 10.66 -2.78 8.16
CA PHE A 27 9.96 -3.58 9.16
C PHE A 27 9.08 -2.71 10.06
N VAL A 28 9.61 -1.58 10.56
CA VAL A 28 8.86 -0.62 11.36
C VAL A 28 7.67 -0.06 10.58
N LEU A 29 7.87 0.38 9.33
CA LEU A 29 6.76 0.84 8.50
C LEU A 29 5.70 -0.24 8.25
N GLY A 30 6.13 -1.48 8.03
CA GLY A 30 5.25 -2.63 7.86
C GLY A 30 4.41 -2.89 9.11
N VAL A 31 5.03 -2.91 10.28
CA VAL A 31 4.34 -3.06 11.57
C VAL A 31 3.35 -1.92 11.81
N LEU A 32 3.72 -0.67 11.52
CA LEU A 32 2.81 0.47 11.64
C LEU A 32 1.60 0.34 10.70
N CYS A 33 1.80 -0.08 9.45
CA CYS A 33 0.70 -0.32 8.52
C CYS A 33 -0.20 -1.48 8.99
N LEU A 34 0.39 -2.55 9.50
CA LEU A 34 -0.36 -3.69 10.03
C LEU A 34 -1.09 -3.36 11.34
N TYR A 35 -0.56 -2.43 12.14
CA TYR A 35 -1.26 -1.89 13.29
C TYR A 35 -2.51 -1.13 12.86
N VAL A 36 -2.42 -0.24 11.88
CA VAL A 36 -3.60 0.46 11.32
C VAL A 36 -4.60 -0.55 10.73
N PHE A 37 -4.11 -1.58 10.02
CA PHE A 37 -4.96 -2.68 9.55
C PHE A 37 -5.72 -3.35 10.70
N ALA A 38 -5.06 -3.66 11.82
CA ALA A 38 -5.70 -4.23 13.00
C ALA A 38 -6.70 -3.26 13.65
N GLU A 39 -6.39 -1.97 13.71
CA GLU A 39 -7.29 -0.93 14.23
C GLU A 39 -8.60 -0.83 13.44
N VAL A 40 -8.58 -1.06 12.12
CA VAL A 40 -9.81 -1.11 11.31
C VAL A 40 -10.77 -2.17 11.84
N PHE A 41 -10.27 -3.34 12.24
CA PHE A 41 -11.10 -4.40 12.82
C PHE A 41 -11.46 -4.12 14.28
N TYR A 42 -10.52 -3.58 15.07
CA TYR A 42 -10.77 -3.24 16.47
C TYR A 42 -11.88 -2.19 16.63
N TYR A 43 -11.89 -1.16 15.78
CA TYR A 43 -12.90 -0.11 15.78
C TYR A 43 -14.05 -0.35 14.80
N TRP A 44 -14.22 -1.58 14.30
CA TRP A 44 -15.20 -1.92 13.28
C TRP A 44 -16.62 -1.55 13.68
N GLU A 45 -17.05 -1.95 14.89
CA GLU A 45 -18.41 -1.71 15.40
C GLU A 45 -18.72 -0.22 15.61
N TRP A 46 -17.71 0.58 15.98
CA TRP A 46 -17.91 2.01 16.23
C TRP A 46 -18.04 2.80 14.92
N THR A 47 -17.36 2.36 13.87
CA THR A 47 -17.13 3.20 12.69
C THR A 47 -17.85 2.74 11.45
N THR A 48 -18.27 1.48 11.42
CA THR A 48 -19.16 0.97 10.39
C THR A 48 -20.51 1.71 10.38
N PRO A 49 -21.18 1.97 11.52
CA PRO A 49 -22.49 2.63 11.49
C PRO A 49 -22.42 4.11 11.07
N GLN A 50 -21.28 4.76 11.27
CA GLN A 50 -21.12 6.21 11.12
C GLN A 50 -19.76 6.60 10.50
N PRO A 51 -19.51 6.19 9.24
CA PRO A 51 -18.23 6.40 8.56
C PRO A 51 -17.89 7.87 8.30
N PHE A 52 -18.88 8.76 8.12
CA PHE A 52 -18.65 10.18 7.89
C PHE A 52 -18.47 10.94 9.19
N SER A 53 -19.27 10.63 10.21
CA SER A 53 -19.15 11.28 11.53
C SER A 53 -17.83 10.95 12.25
N THR A 54 -17.12 9.89 11.83
CA THR A 54 -15.80 9.49 12.38
C THR A 54 -14.62 9.91 11.49
N LEU A 55 -14.87 10.71 10.45
CA LEU A 55 -13.90 11.04 9.41
C LEU A 55 -12.80 11.99 9.90
N ASP A 56 -13.11 12.86 10.86
CA ASP A 56 -12.15 13.73 11.55
C ASP A 56 -10.99 12.94 12.18
N ASN A 57 -11.32 11.86 12.87
CA ASN A 57 -10.38 10.97 13.55
C ASN A 57 -9.62 10.04 12.59
N ARG A 58 -10.11 9.91 11.35
CA ARG A 58 -9.61 8.94 10.36
C ARG A 58 -9.06 9.58 9.11
N PHE A 59 -9.01 10.91 9.07
CA PHE A 59 -8.64 11.66 7.88
C PHE A 59 -7.27 11.25 7.35
N LEU A 60 -6.27 11.09 8.23
CA LEU A 60 -4.93 10.65 7.84
C LEU A 60 -4.91 9.21 7.30
N VAL A 61 -5.75 8.34 7.86
CA VAL A 61 -5.92 6.94 7.42
C VAL A 61 -6.53 6.86 6.03
N LEU A 62 -7.37 7.82 5.65
CA LEU A 62 -7.98 7.90 4.31
C LEU A 62 -7.06 8.60 3.31
N LEU A 63 -6.31 9.62 3.75
CA LEU A 63 -5.46 10.43 2.87
C LEU A 63 -4.33 9.61 2.23
N ALA A 64 -3.69 8.72 3.00
CA ALA A 64 -2.61 7.88 2.50
C ALA A 64 -3.05 6.98 1.33
N PRO A 65 -4.12 6.17 1.44
CA PRO A 65 -4.70 5.45 0.30
C PRO A 65 -4.96 6.37 -0.89
N LEU A 66 -5.63 7.51 -0.72
CA LEU A 66 -5.97 8.40 -1.83
C LEU A 66 -4.73 8.86 -2.62
N TRP A 67 -3.59 9.03 -1.96
CA TRP A 67 -2.34 9.40 -2.61
C TRP A 67 -1.68 8.20 -3.31
N VAL A 68 -1.47 7.09 -2.60
CA VAL A 68 -0.55 6.03 -3.06
C VAL A 68 -1.24 4.74 -3.53
N PHE A 69 -2.58 4.64 -3.49
CA PHE A 69 -3.31 3.41 -3.83
C PHE A 69 -2.98 2.87 -5.22
N ASN A 70 -2.85 3.74 -6.23
CA ASN A 70 -2.47 3.30 -7.58
C ASN A 70 -1.10 2.61 -7.56
N TYR A 71 -0.10 3.13 -6.84
CA TYR A 71 1.22 2.50 -6.78
C TYR A 71 1.15 1.14 -6.09
N VAL A 72 0.43 1.04 -4.97
CA VAL A 72 0.23 -0.23 -4.25
C VAL A 72 -0.37 -1.30 -5.15
N VAL A 73 -1.45 -0.96 -5.88
CA VAL A 73 -2.14 -1.90 -6.75
C VAL A 73 -1.31 -2.24 -8.00
N ASN A 74 -0.81 -1.24 -8.73
CA ASN A 74 -0.10 -1.48 -9.99
C ASN A 74 1.21 -2.24 -9.77
N ILE A 75 2.00 -1.86 -8.76
CA ILE A 75 3.30 -2.48 -8.47
C ILE A 75 3.10 -3.86 -7.83
N GLY A 76 2.16 -3.98 -6.88
CA GLY A 76 1.87 -5.23 -6.19
C GLY A 76 1.41 -6.34 -7.14
N PHE A 77 0.59 -6.00 -8.14
CA PHE A 77 0.12 -6.96 -9.16
C PHE A 77 0.96 -6.99 -10.44
N THR A 78 2.07 -6.25 -10.52
CA THR A 78 2.94 -6.20 -11.72
C THR A 78 2.16 -5.81 -12.99
N LYS A 79 1.15 -4.94 -12.87
CA LYS A 79 0.31 -4.55 -14.01
C LYS A 79 0.07 -3.05 -14.02
N SER A 80 0.41 -2.37 -15.13
CA SER A 80 0.12 -0.96 -15.28
C SER A 80 -1.33 -0.74 -15.72
N TRP A 81 -2.21 -0.60 -14.74
CA TRP A 81 -3.55 -0.05 -14.91
C TRP A 81 -3.58 1.48 -14.83
N GLY A 82 -2.44 2.16 -14.67
CA GLY A 82 -2.39 3.62 -14.55
C GLY A 82 -3.16 4.11 -13.31
N GLN A 83 -4.01 5.12 -13.49
CA GLN A 83 -4.87 5.67 -12.44
C GLN A 83 -6.19 4.90 -12.24
N ARG A 84 -6.43 3.84 -13.03
CA ARG A 84 -7.70 3.11 -13.01
C ARG A 84 -8.05 2.50 -11.65
N PRO A 85 -7.12 1.90 -10.87
CA PRO A 85 -7.46 1.32 -9.57
C PRO A 85 -8.14 2.32 -8.64
N LEU A 86 -7.58 3.52 -8.50
CA LEU A 86 -8.14 4.58 -7.67
C LEU A 86 -9.48 5.08 -8.22
N ILE A 87 -9.58 5.28 -9.55
CA ILE A 87 -10.83 5.74 -10.17
C ILE A 87 -11.95 4.71 -9.94
N PHE A 88 -11.68 3.42 -10.18
CA PHE A 88 -12.67 2.37 -9.95
C PHE A 88 -13.07 2.26 -8.49
N SER A 89 -12.12 2.34 -7.55
CA SER A 89 -12.47 2.32 -6.12
C SER A 89 -13.26 3.55 -5.69
N ALA A 90 -12.90 4.74 -6.19
CA ALA A 90 -13.60 5.98 -5.86
C ALA A 90 -15.03 5.99 -6.42
N VAL A 91 -15.20 5.64 -7.70
CA VAL A 91 -16.53 5.52 -8.33
C VAL A 91 -17.36 4.46 -7.64
N GLY A 92 -16.76 3.31 -7.28
CA GLY A 92 -17.44 2.25 -6.53
C GLY A 92 -17.93 2.71 -5.16
N LEU A 93 -17.07 3.39 -4.39
CA LEU A 93 -17.44 3.93 -3.07
C LEU A 93 -18.52 5.01 -3.16
N VAL A 94 -18.45 5.89 -4.17
CA VAL A 94 -19.51 6.90 -4.41
C VAL A 94 -20.83 6.22 -4.77
N ALA A 95 -20.82 5.24 -5.68
CA ALA A 95 -22.02 4.50 -6.06
C ALA A 95 -22.64 3.78 -4.84
N ILE A 96 -21.82 3.14 -4.01
CA ILE A 96 -22.27 2.51 -2.76
C ILE A 96 -22.83 3.54 -1.80
N GLY A 97 -22.19 4.71 -1.66
CA GLY A 97 -22.68 5.82 -0.84
C GLY A 97 -24.06 6.32 -1.29
N CYS A 98 -24.27 6.46 -2.61
CA CYS A 98 -25.57 6.81 -3.17
C CYS A 98 -26.62 5.74 -2.87
N ILE A 99 -26.31 4.45 -3.10
CA ILE A 99 -27.21 3.33 -2.78
C ILE A 99 -27.57 3.36 -1.30
N ALA A 100 -26.57 3.56 -0.44
CA ALA A 100 -26.77 3.58 0.99
C ALA A 100 -27.69 4.73 1.41
N PHE A 101 -27.50 5.94 0.86
CA PHE A 101 -28.39 7.07 1.11
C PHE A 101 -29.83 6.79 0.67
N PHE A 102 -30.05 6.16 -0.48
CA PHE A 102 -31.40 5.79 -0.93
C PHE A 102 -32.06 4.72 -0.05
N VAL A 103 -31.28 3.84 0.59
CA VAL A 103 -31.79 2.75 1.43
C VAL A 103 -32.02 3.19 2.88
N SER A 104 -31.08 3.93 3.47
CA SER A 104 -31.11 4.32 4.89
C SER A 104 -31.57 5.76 5.13
N GLY A 105 -31.63 6.60 4.09
CA GLY A 105 -31.87 8.04 4.20
C GLY A 105 -30.67 8.84 4.75
N SER A 106 -29.52 8.20 4.96
CA SER A 106 -28.32 8.82 5.54
C SER A 106 -27.04 8.30 4.89
N PHE A 107 -26.04 9.16 4.78
CA PHE A 107 -24.70 8.76 4.37
C PHE A 107 -23.94 8.02 5.48
N ASP A 108 -24.28 8.27 6.75
CA ASP A 108 -23.82 7.46 7.87
C ASP A 108 -24.64 6.16 7.92
N SER A 109 -24.10 5.15 7.25
CA SER A 109 -24.73 3.85 7.10
C SER A 109 -23.70 2.74 7.15
N SER A 110 -24.12 1.59 7.68
CA SER A 110 -23.30 0.38 7.72
C SER A 110 -22.88 -0.09 6.33
N ILE A 111 -23.69 0.13 5.29
CA ILE A 111 -23.37 -0.30 3.92
C ILE A 111 -22.09 0.39 3.42
N LEU A 112 -22.03 1.72 3.57
CA LEU A 112 -20.86 2.48 3.20
C LEU A 112 -19.70 2.21 4.16
N GLY A 113 -19.96 2.14 5.47
CA GLY A 113 -18.93 1.92 6.48
C GLY A 113 -18.19 0.60 6.32
N VAL A 114 -18.91 -0.50 6.06
CA VAL A 114 -18.30 -1.80 5.73
C VAL A 114 -17.43 -1.68 4.49
N SER A 115 -17.94 -1.07 3.43
CA SER A 115 -17.23 -0.95 2.14
C SER A 115 -15.94 -0.11 2.29
N LEU A 116 -16.02 0.99 3.03
CA LEU A 116 -14.88 1.85 3.31
C LEU A 116 -13.83 1.13 4.18
N ASN A 117 -14.26 0.47 5.26
CA ASN A 117 -13.37 -0.29 6.14
C ASN A 117 -12.68 -1.44 5.39
N ILE A 118 -13.37 -2.15 4.49
CA ILE A 118 -12.75 -3.18 3.62
C ILE A 118 -11.69 -2.56 2.71
N TRP A 119 -11.97 -1.41 2.10
CA TRP A 119 -11.03 -0.73 1.22
C TRP A 119 -9.76 -0.28 1.96
N ILE A 120 -9.91 0.29 3.16
CA ILE A 120 -8.79 0.68 4.04
C ILE A 120 -8.01 -0.57 4.48
N ALA A 121 -8.71 -1.62 4.93
CA ALA A 121 -8.09 -2.86 5.36
C ALA A 121 -7.29 -3.52 4.23
N TYR A 122 -7.83 -3.55 3.01
CA TYR A 122 -7.09 -4.04 1.85
C TYR A 122 -5.82 -3.21 1.61
N PHE A 123 -5.91 -1.88 1.61
CA PHE A 123 -4.76 -1.02 1.36
C PHE A 123 -3.65 -1.21 2.41
N TYR A 124 -3.98 -1.08 3.71
CA TYR A 124 -2.98 -1.17 4.78
C TYR A 124 -2.48 -2.61 5.00
N GLY A 125 -3.34 -3.61 4.78
CA GLY A 125 -2.94 -5.02 4.84
C GLY A 125 -1.95 -5.37 3.73
N HIS A 126 -2.25 -5.00 2.48
CA HIS A 126 -1.37 -5.24 1.34
C HIS A 126 -0.04 -4.47 1.50
N LEU A 127 -0.12 -3.17 1.83
CA LEU A 127 1.05 -2.32 2.03
C LEU A 127 1.93 -2.82 3.19
N GLY A 128 1.32 -3.10 4.34
CA GLY A 128 2.02 -3.56 5.53
C GLY A 128 2.67 -4.92 5.38
N LEU A 129 1.97 -5.89 4.80
CA LEU A 129 2.53 -7.21 4.50
C LEU A 129 3.72 -7.10 3.54
N SER A 130 3.60 -6.26 2.51
CA SER A 130 4.67 -6.07 1.54
C SER A 130 5.91 -5.43 2.15
N PHE A 131 5.77 -4.49 3.08
CA PHE A 131 6.89 -3.90 3.84
C PHE A 131 7.58 -4.94 4.74
N VAL A 132 6.82 -5.75 5.46
CA VAL A 132 7.38 -6.82 6.31
C VAL A 132 8.14 -7.84 5.46
N LEU A 133 7.55 -8.27 4.33
CA LEU A 133 8.22 -9.17 3.39
C LEU A 133 9.48 -8.52 2.80
N ALA A 134 9.44 -7.24 2.45
CA ALA A 134 10.60 -6.52 1.92
C ALA A 134 11.75 -6.46 2.94
N ALA A 135 11.43 -6.27 4.22
CA ALA A 135 12.41 -6.32 5.30
C ALA A 135 13.02 -7.72 5.47
N ILE A 136 12.23 -8.78 5.36
CA ILE A 136 12.70 -10.17 5.50
C ILE A 136 13.58 -10.55 4.30
N LEU A 137 13.10 -10.29 3.09
CA LEU A 137 13.71 -10.72 1.83
C LEU A 137 14.85 -9.83 1.35
N ALA A 138 15.02 -8.66 1.97
CA ALA A 138 15.88 -7.58 1.50
C ALA A 138 15.53 -7.18 0.05
N THR A 139 14.24 -6.92 -0.18
CA THR A 139 13.72 -6.54 -1.50
C THR A 139 14.34 -5.21 -1.94
N PRO A 140 15.04 -5.17 -3.09
CA PRO A 140 15.61 -3.94 -3.60
C PRO A 140 14.55 -3.05 -4.25
N GLY A 141 14.73 -1.73 -4.13
CA GLY A 141 13.79 -0.75 -4.69
C GLY A 141 12.49 -0.66 -3.89
N CYS A 142 11.35 -0.84 -4.57
CA CYS A 142 10.02 -0.69 -4.01
C CYS A 142 9.53 -1.95 -3.28
N GLU A 143 8.97 -1.76 -2.08
CA GLU A 143 8.53 -2.82 -1.18
C GLU A 143 7.32 -3.57 -1.70
N MET A 144 6.52 -2.95 -2.56
CA MET A 144 5.39 -3.62 -3.22
C MET A 144 5.84 -4.75 -4.16
N ARG A 145 7.13 -4.81 -4.50
CA ARG A 145 7.72 -5.91 -5.29
C ARG A 145 8.06 -7.14 -4.44
N SER A 146 7.97 -7.08 -3.12
CA SER A 146 8.38 -8.19 -2.24
C SER A 146 7.51 -9.43 -2.42
N ILE A 147 6.21 -9.27 -2.72
CA ILE A 147 5.31 -10.40 -3.03
C ILE A 147 5.73 -11.06 -4.37
N PRO A 148 5.84 -10.34 -5.50
CA PRO A 148 6.43 -10.88 -6.72
C PRO A 148 7.82 -11.50 -6.56
N GLU A 149 8.69 -10.90 -5.74
CA GLU A 149 10.01 -11.46 -5.43
C GLU A 149 9.91 -12.77 -4.65
N LEU A 150 9.01 -12.87 -3.67
CA LEU A 150 8.76 -14.12 -2.94
C LEU A 150 8.28 -15.21 -3.89
N ILE A 151 7.31 -14.90 -4.75
CA ILE A 151 6.80 -15.83 -5.76
C ILE A 151 7.93 -16.23 -6.73
N GLY A 152 8.76 -15.29 -7.16
CA GLY A 152 9.95 -15.54 -7.98
C GLY A 152 10.93 -16.50 -7.30
N LYS A 153 11.29 -16.24 -6.04
CA LYS A 153 12.18 -17.11 -5.25
C LYS A 153 11.63 -18.53 -5.10
N VAL A 154 10.33 -18.68 -4.83
CA VAL A 154 9.68 -19.98 -4.69
C VAL A 154 9.59 -20.73 -6.03
N SER A 155 9.38 -20.00 -7.14
CA SER A 155 9.28 -20.56 -8.49
C SER A 155 10.62 -20.71 -9.21
N GLY A 156 11.74 -20.30 -8.61
CA GLY A 156 13.06 -20.33 -9.23
C GLY A 156 13.29 -19.28 -10.35
N HIS A 157 12.45 -18.24 -10.43
CA HIS A 157 12.54 -17.19 -11.44
C HIS A 157 12.97 -15.86 -10.82
N ALA A 158 13.85 -15.12 -11.53
CA ALA A 158 14.19 -13.76 -11.13
C ALA A 158 12.98 -12.83 -11.34
N SER A 159 12.63 -12.04 -10.31
CA SER A 159 11.55 -11.06 -10.38
C SER A 159 12.11 -9.71 -10.81
N ALA A 160 11.42 -9.02 -11.72
CA ALA A 160 11.77 -7.66 -12.10
C ALA A 160 11.63 -6.70 -10.89
N GLU A 161 12.48 -5.68 -10.87
CA GLU A 161 12.59 -4.69 -9.80
C GLU A 161 11.91 -3.37 -10.21
N HIS A 162 11.67 -2.47 -9.25
CA HIS A 162 11.03 -1.18 -9.52
C HIS A 162 11.56 -0.12 -8.55
N HIS A 163 11.83 1.08 -9.05
CA HIS A 163 12.20 2.22 -8.20
C HIS A 163 11.02 2.65 -7.34
N CYS A 164 11.25 2.89 -6.05
CA CYS A 164 10.18 3.35 -5.18
C CYS A 164 9.78 4.79 -5.55
N PRO A 165 8.47 5.10 -5.74
CA PRO A 165 8.03 6.47 -6.07
C PRO A 165 8.44 7.46 -4.97
N ALA A 166 8.44 7.00 -3.73
CA ALA A 166 9.00 7.70 -2.60
C ALA A 166 10.50 7.40 -2.53
N GLY A 167 11.31 8.14 -3.28
CA GLY A 167 12.75 7.88 -3.46
C GLY A 167 13.61 7.93 -2.19
N PHE A 168 13.03 8.32 -1.04
CA PHE A 168 13.75 8.37 0.23
C PHE A 168 14.24 7.00 0.71
N ILE A 169 13.48 5.92 0.46
CA ILE A 169 13.90 4.57 0.89
C ILE A 169 15.08 4.11 0.04
N THR A 170 15.03 4.35 -1.27
CA THR A 170 16.15 4.05 -2.17
C THR A 170 17.41 4.83 -1.77
N GLN A 171 17.28 6.11 -1.43
CA GLN A 171 18.41 6.92 -0.93
C GLN A 171 19.00 6.38 0.38
N LEU A 172 18.16 5.85 1.28
CA LEU A 172 18.62 5.21 2.52
C LEU A 172 19.45 3.97 2.22
N ASP A 173 18.99 3.10 1.31
CA ASP A 173 19.70 1.89 0.92
C ASP A 173 21.06 2.20 0.25
N GLU A 174 21.07 3.19 -0.64
CA GLU A 174 22.30 3.68 -1.30
C GLU A 174 23.28 4.32 -0.32
N TRP A 175 22.77 5.06 0.68
CA TRP A 175 23.60 5.62 1.74
C TRP A 175 24.22 4.52 2.61
N GLU A 176 23.41 3.54 3.01
CA GLU A 176 23.85 2.42 3.84
C GLU A 176 24.97 1.64 3.13
N GLN A 177 24.77 1.34 1.86
CA GLN A 177 25.78 0.64 1.05
C GLN A 177 27.05 1.47 0.90
N ARG A 178 26.96 2.77 0.60
CA ARG A 178 28.17 3.62 0.55
C ARG A 178 28.92 3.70 1.88
N ARG A 179 28.21 3.58 3.01
CA ARG A 179 28.81 3.72 4.35
C ARG A 179 29.42 2.42 4.88
N PHE A 180 28.87 1.27 4.48
CA PHE A 180 29.21 -0.04 5.02
C PHE A 180 29.74 -1.04 3.97
N ALA A 181 29.69 -0.73 2.68
CA ALA A 181 30.45 -1.46 1.67
C ALA A 181 31.93 -1.17 1.88
N LYS A 182 32.64 -2.17 2.40
CA LYS A 182 34.09 -2.25 2.35
C LYS A 182 34.52 -2.82 1.01
#